data_AF-A0AAN7CJ01-F1
#
_entry.id   AF-A0AAN7CJ01-F1
#
_cell.length_a   1.000
_cell.length_b   1.000
_cell.length_c   1.000
_cell.angle_alpha   90.00
_cell.angle_beta   90.00
_cell.angle_gamma   90.00
#
_symmetry.space_group_name_H-M   'P 1'
#
loop_
_entity.id
_entity.type
_entity.pdbx_description
1 polymer ?
#
loop_
_entity_poly.entity_id
_entity_poly.type
_entity_poly.pdbx_seq_one_letter_code
_entity_poly.pdbx_strand_id
1 'polypeptide(L)' 'MKDQLLYHVDFEGTRRLYLPFNYVKPILELVYDKRHHFRVNKMMADLSNLYFAYKQ' A
#
# COMPACT_ATOMS: atom_id res chain seq x y z
N MET A 1 -4.04 -18.65 -15.17
CA MET A 1 -4.76 -18.11 -14.00
C MET A 1 -4.75 -16.60 -14.11
N LYS A 2 -5.90 -15.92 -14.09
CA LYS A 2 -5.91 -14.46 -13.91
C LYS A 2 -5.68 -14.22 -12.43
N ASP A 3 -4.63 -13.47 -12.09
CA ASP A 3 -4.41 -13.01 -10.72
C ASP A 3 -5.61 -12.18 -10.29
N GLN A 4 -6.49 -12.79 -9.49
CA GLN A 4 -7.66 -12.10 -8.95
C GLN A 4 -7.15 -11.19 -7.84
N LEU A 5 -7.18 -9.88 -8.09
CA LEU A 5 -6.85 -8.88 -7.08
C LEU A 5 -7.99 -8.77 -6.06
N LEU A 6 -7.63 -8.77 -4.78
CA LEU A 6 -8.55 -8.53 -3.67
C LEU A 6 -8.55 -7.04 -3.32
N TYR A 7 -9.74 -6.50 -3.04
CA TYR A 7 -9.90 -5.10 -2.64
C TYR A 7 -10.52 -5.01 -1.25
N HIS A 8 -10.00 -4.12 -0.42
CA HIS A 8 -10.66 -3.64 0.77
C HIS A 8 -11.53 -2.44 0.40
N VAL A 9 -12.79 -2.45 0.82
CA VAL A 9 -13.72 -1.33 0.64
C VAL A 9 -14.01 -0.75 2.02
N ASP A 10 -13.68 0.52 2.24
CA ASP A 10 -13.98 1.19 3.50
C ASP A 10 -15.45 1.65 3.57
N PHE A 11 -15.83 2.26 4.70
CA PHE A 11 -17.21 2.68 4.94
C PHE A 11 -17.68 3.80 4.00
N GLU A 12 -16.76 4.54 3.37
CA GLU A 12 -17.05 5.59 2.38
C GLU A 12 -17.17 5.01 0.96
N GLY A 13 -16.92 3.71 0.80
CA GLY A 13 -16.93 3.02 -0.49
C GLY A 13 -15.60 3.12 -1.25
N THR A 14 -14.55 3.67 -0.64
CA THR A 14 -13.23 3.78 -1.27
C THR A 14 -12.59 2.40 -1.36
N ARG A 15 -12.20 2.01 -2.58
CA ARG A 15 -11.55 0.73 -2.85
C ARG A 15 -10.04 0.89 -2.76
N ARG A 16 -9.40 0.10 -1.89
CA ARG A 16 -7.96 -0.02 -1.77
C ARG A 16 -7.52 -1.45 -2.09
N LEU A 17 -6.38 -1.62 -2.75
CA LEU A 17 -5.82 -2.94 -3.03
C LEU A 17 -5.45 -3.61 -1.70
N TYR A 18 -6.03 -4.78 -1.44
CA TYR A 18 -5.72 -5.55 -0.24
C TYR A 18 -4.41 -6.31 -0.42
N LEU A 19 -3.47 -6.09 0.48
CA LEU A 19 -2.17 -6.73 0.50
C LEU A 19 -1.93 -7.39 1.86
N PRO A 20 -1.50 -8.66 1.89
CA PRO A 20 -1.12 -9.27 3.16
C PRO A 20 0.13 -8.60 3.76
N PHE A 21 0.24 -8.67 5.09
CA PHE A 21 1.25 -7.93 5.87
C PHE A 21 2.70 -8.21 5.44
N ASN A 22 2.98 -9.40 4.90
CA ASN A 22 4.29 -9.79 4.39
C ASN A 22 4.80 -8.89 3.24
N TYR A 23 3.91 -8.18 2.54
CA TYR A 23 4.28 -7.25 1.47
C TYR A 23 4.59 -5.82 1.96
N VAL A 24 4.35 -5.50 3.23
CA VAL A 24 4.62 -4.16 3.79
C VAL A 24 6.08 -3.77 3.57
N LYS A 25 7.03 -4.60 4.01
CA LYS A 25 8.46 -4.28 3.90
C LYS A 25 8.94 -4.16 2.44
N PRO A 26 8.69 -5.14 1.54
CA PRO A 26 9.08 -5.03 0.14
C PRO A 26 8.53 -3.78 -0.55
N ILE A 27 7.27 -3.41 -0.28
CA ILE A 27 6.67 -2.22 -0.87
C ILE A 27 7.28 -0.95 -0.31
N LEU A 28 7.47 -0.86 1.01
CA LEU A 28 8.15 0.29 1.62
C LEU A 28 9.57 0.47 1.07
N GLU A 29 10.33 -0.60 0.88
CA GLU A 29 11.66 -0.54 0.27
C GLU A 29 11.62 -0.07 -1.19
N LEU A 30 10.57 -0.44 -1.95
CA LEU A 30 10.38 -0.01 -3.33
C LEU A 30 10.04 1.48 -3.43
N VAL A 31 9.16 1.99 -2.57
CA VAL A 31 8.74 3.40 -2.58
C VAL A 31 9.73 4.32 -1.84
N TYR A 32 10.66 3.75 -1.08
CA TYR A 32 11.66 4.51 -0.36
C TYR A 32 12.74 5.07 -1.31
N ASP A 33 12.58 6.35 -1.66
CA ASP A 33 13.58 7.09 -2.43
C ASP A 33 14.59 7.80 -1.52
N LYS A 34 15.88 7.43 -1.66
CA LYS A 34 17.01 8.01 -0.92
C LYS A 34 17.38 9.43 -1.38
N ARG A 35 16.81 9.96 -2.47
CA ARG A 35 17.30 11.17 -3.15
C ARG A 35 16.47 12.44 -2.93
N HIS A 36 15.25 12.34 -2.41
CA HIS A 36 14.35 13.51 -2.26
C HIS A 36 14.06 13.86 -0.80
N HIS A 37 13.88 15.16 -0.48
CA HIS A 37 13.68 15.68 0.87
C HIS A 37 12.23 15.62 1.38
N PHE A 38 11.23 15.51 0.50
CA PHE A 38 9.79 15.47 0.84
C PHE A 38 9.23 14.05 1.05
N ARG A 39 9.98 13.23 1.79
CA ARG A 39 9.90 11.76 1.77
C ARG A 39 8.55 11.17 2.21
N VAL A 40 8.00 11.64 3.31
CA VAL A 40 6.86 10.93 3.94
C VAL A 40 5.56 11.23 3.23
N ASN A 41 5.26 12.50 2.92
CA ASN A 41 3.98 12.86 2.30
C ASN A 41 3.83 12.27 0.89
N LYS A 42 4.90 12.28 0.09
CA LYS A 42 4.90 11.65 -1.23
C LYS A 42 4.72 10.13 -1.11
N MET A 43 5.46 9.49 -0.20
CA MET A 43 5.33 8.05 0.04
C MET A 43 3.91 7.68 0.51
N MET A 44 3.31 8.47 1.40
CA MET A 44 1.92 8.26 1.84
C MET A 44 0.92 8.46 0.69
N ALA A 45 1.15 9.42 -0.21
CA ALA A 45 0.33 9.59 -1.40
C ALA A 45 0.45 8.38 -2.35
N ASP A 46 1.66 7.88 -2.60
CA ASP A 46 1.90 6.70 -3.43
C ASP A 46 1.27 5.44 -2.84
N LEU A 47 1.19 5.34 -1.51
CA LEU A 47 0.59 4.21 -0.79
C LEU A 47 -0.92 4.35 -0.53
N SER A 48 -1.53 5.49 -0.87
CA SER A 48 -2.93 5.83 -0.49
C SER A 48 -3.99 4.83 -0.98
N ASN A 49 -3.70 4.12 -2.08
CA ASN A 49 -4.59 3.14 -2.68
C ASN A 49 -4.33 1.71 -2.18
N LEU A 50 -3.44 1.51 -1.20
CA LEU A 50 -3.12 0.22 -0.63
C LEU A 50 -3.75 0.05 0.74
N TYR A 51 -4.17 -1.17 1.04
CA TYR A 51 -4.60 -1.59 2.36
C TYR A 51 -3.77 -2.79 2.79
N PHE A 52 -3.01 -2.63 3.87
CA PHE A 52 -2.22 -3.72 4.44
C PHE A 52 -3.02 -4.43 5.54
N ALA A 53 -3.09 -5.75 5.45
CA ALA A 53 -3.64 -6.57 6.52
C ALA A 53 -2.86 -6.35 7.83
N TYR A 54 -3.55 -6.40 8.96
CA TYR A 54 -2.88 -6.40 10.26
C TYR A 54 -1.97 -7.62 10.41
N LYS A 55 -0.86 -7.43 11.12
CA LYS A 55 0.01 -8.54 11.54
C LYS A 55 -0.79 -9.38 12.55
N GLN A 56 -1.08 -10.62 12.17
CA GLN A 56 -1.56 -11.63 13.11
C GLN A 56 -0.47 -12.00 14.10
#